data_AF-A0A534VKP8-F1
#
_entry.id   AF-A0A534VKP8-F1
#
_cell.length_a   1.000
_cell.length_b   1.000
_cell.length_c   1.000
_cell.angle_alpha   90.00
_cell.angle_beta   90.00
_cell.angle_gamma   90.00
#
_symmetry.space_group_name_H-M   'P 1'
#
loop_
_entity.id
_entity.type
_entity.pdbx_description
1 polymer ?
#
loop_
_entity_poly.entity_id
_entity_poly.type
_entity_poly.pdbx_seq_one_letter_code
_entity_poly.pdbx_strand_id
1 'polypeptide(L)'
;TFHGGATMKRGVTEQSSFRDYRLVRIGEAPRRIHVDIAESDGPPGGIGEPGVPPVAPAIANAVFALTGRRIRELPLTPRLVA
;
A
#
# COMPACT_ATOMS: atom_id res chain seq x y z
N THR A 1 -0.75 2.14 -0.29
CA THR A 1 -1.01 1.62 -1.64
C THR A 1 -1.96 2.50 -2.44
N PHE A 2 -3.23 2.67 -2.05
CA PHE A 2 -4.16 3.59 -2.72
C PHE A 2 -4.03 5.05 -2.26
N HIS A 3 -3.56 5.25 -1.02
CA HIS A 3 -3.31 6.55 -0.40
C HIS A 3 -1.84 6.64 0.07
N GLY A 4 -1.46 7.74 0.71
CA GLY A 4 -0.13 7.97 1.31
C GLY A 4 0.88 8.71 0.41
N GLY A 5 0.44 9.29 -0.70
CA GLY A 5 1.28 10.18 -1.51
C GLY A 5 1.43 11.56 -0.87
N ALA A 6 2.65 12.10 -0.86
CA ALA A 6 2.92 13.49 -0.50
C ALA A 6 3.44 14.24 -1.75
N THR A 7 2.97 15.46 -1.96
CA THR A 7 3.42 16.32 -3.07
C THR A 7 4.35 17.40 -2.54
N MET A 8 5.31 17.79 -3.37
CA MET A 8 6.26 18.86 -3.06
C MET A 8 6.11 20.02 -4.03
N LYS A 9 6.11 21.24 -3.51
CA LYS A 9 6.09 22.48 -4.30
C LYS A 9 7.09 23.47 -3.74
N ARG A 10 8.01 23.93 -4.60
CA ARG A 10 9.10 24.86 -4.21
C ARG A 10 9.89 24.35 -2.99
N GLY A 11 10.17 23.04 -2.95
CA GLY A 11 10.95 22.42 -1.87
C GLY A 11 10.20 22.19 -0.55
N VAL A 12 8.87 22.41 -0.51
CA VAL A 12 8.06 22.23 0.69
C VAL A 12 6.95 21.21 0.42
N THR A 13 6.70 20.32 1.38
CA THR A 13 5.55 19.40 1.35
C THR A 13 4.25 20.19 1.39
N GLU A 14 3.32 19.89 0.49
CA GLU A 14 2.04 20.61 0.43
C GLU A 14 1.03 20.13 1.48
N GLN A 15 1.08 18.86 1.88
CA GLN A 15 0.21 18.32 2.93
C GLN A 15 0.78 18.62 4.34
N SER A 16 -0.10 19.04 5.25
CA SER A 16 0.25 19.57 6.58
C SER A 16 -0.32 18.75 7.74
N SER A 17 -1.27 17.86 7.49
CA SER A 17 -1.98 17.08 8.52
C SER A 17 -2.59 15.79 7.93
N PHE A 18 -3.26 14.98 8.75
CA PHE A 18 -4.03 13.82 8.25
C PHE A 18 -5.37 14.19 7.59
N ARG A 19 -5.70 15.48 7.51
CA ARG A 19 -6.85 15.96 6.73
C ARG A 19 -6.53 15.98 5.24
N ASP A 20 -5.33 16.40 4.89
CA ASP A 20 -4.82 16.61 3.53
C ASP A 20 -3.79 15.54 3.11
N TYR A 21 -3.13 14.88 4.06
CA TYR A 21 -2.40 13.62 3.84
C TYR A 21 -3.29 12.43 4.16
N ARG A 22 -3.94 11.86 3.12
CA ARG A 22 -4.87 10.74 3.31
C ARG A 22 -4.12 9.45 3.62
N LEU A 23 -4.46 8.86 4.75
CA LEU A 23 -4.14 7.48 5.11
C LEU A 23 -5.37 6.59 4.91
N VAL A 24 -5.15 5.27 4.85
CA VAL A 24 -6.24 4.30 4.87
C VAL A 24 -7.02 4.43 6.18
N ARG A 25 -8.35 4.42 6.09
CA ARG A 25 -9.26 4.42 7.25
C ARG A 25 -9.81 3.02 7.50
N ILE A 26 -10.36 2.78 8.69
CA ILE A 26 -10.88 1.46 9.09
C ILE A 26 -11.93 0.91 8.11
N GLY A 27 -12.78 1.76 7.55
CA GLY A 27 -13.80 1.36 6.56
C GLY A 27 -13.25 1.04 5.16
N GLU A 28 -11.99 1.37 4.89
CA GLU A 28 -11.32 1.06 3.61
C GLU A 28 -10.41 -0.17 3.72
N ALA A 29 -10.17 -0.67 4.94
CA ALA A 29 -9.38 -1.87 5.14
C ALA A 29 -10.14 -3.12 4.64
N PRO A 30 -9.43 -4.18 4.21
CA PRO A 30 -10.06 -5.45 3.88
C PRO A 30 -10.90 -5.96 5.06
N ARG A 31 -12.13 -6.44 4.78
CA ARG A 31 -13.02 -6.98 5.82
C ARG A 31 -12.48 -8.27 6.44
N ARG A 32 -11.56 -8.95 5.76
CA ARG A 32 -10.84 -10.14 6.24
C ARG A 32 -9.38 -10.03 5.87
N ILE A 33 -8.51 -10.37 6.81
CA ILE A 33 -7.08 -10.55 6.62
C ILE A 33 -6.78 -11.97 7.08
N HIS A 34 -6.18 -12.77 6.21
CA HIS A 34 -5.70 -14.10 6.53
C HIS A 34 -4.21 -14.01 6.82
N VAL A 35 -3.76 -14.68 7.89
CA VAL A 35 -2.37 -14.70 8.32
C VAL A 35 -1.99 -16.15 8.56
N ASP A 36 -1.04 -16.63 7.77
CA ASP A 36 -0.41 -17.93 7.96
C ASP A 36 0.99 -17.71 8.53
N ILE A 37 1.32 -18.49 9.56
CA ILE A 37 2.65 -18.48 10.17
C ILE A 37 3.41 -19.68 9.61
N ALA A 38 4.44 -19.40 8.81
CA ALA A 38 5.32 -20.45 8.33
C ALA A 38 6.19 -20.98 9.47
N GLU A 39 6.25 -22.31 9.62
CA GLU A 39 7.12 -22.96 10.59
C GLU A 39 8.59 -22.73 10.26
N SER A 40 9.41 -22.54 11.30
CA SER A 40 10.85 -22.28 11.17
C SER A 40 11.58 -22.78 12.41
N ASP A 41 12.65 -23.56 12.20
CA ASP A 41 13.58 -24.00 13.25
C ASP A 41 14.73 -22.99 13.48
N GLY A 42 14.71 -21.86 12.77
CA GLY A 42 15.70 -20.80 12.91
C GLY A 42 15.54 -20.01 14.22
N PRO A 43 16.58 -19.26 14.64
CA PRO A 43 16.45 -18.36 15.78
C PRO A 43 15.37 -17.29 15.53
N PRO A 44 14.70 -16.78 16.57
CA PRO A 44 13.70 -15.72 16.43
C PRO A 44 14.25 -14.50 15.69
N GLY A 45 13.48 -13.99 14.73
CA GLY A 45 13.81 -12.81 13.92
C GLY A 45 12.71 -11.73 13.96
N GLY A 46 12.97 -10.59 13.35
CA GLY A 46 12.00 -9.50 13.25
C GLY A 46 10.90 -9.80 12.23
N ILE A 47 9.63 -9.63 12.62
CA ILE A 47 8.46 -9.85 11.76
C ILE A 47 7.60 -8.60 11.50
N GLY A 48 7.93 -7.46 12.13
CA GLY A 48 7.13 -6.24 12.01
C GLY A 48 7.17 -5.58 10.62
N GLU A 49 8.29 -5.69 9.91
CA GLU A 49 8.49 -5.07 8.59
C GLU A 49 8.19 -6.00 7.40
N PRO A 50 8.53 -7.32 7.41
CA PRO A 50 8.39 -8.19 6.23
C PRO A 50 6.99 -8.23 5.62
N GLY A 51 5.94 -8.03 6.42
CA GLY A 51 4.56 -8.00 5.93
C GLY A 51 4.18 -6.75 5.12
N VAL A 52 4.95 -5.65 5.20
CA VAL A 52 4.58 -4.37 4.58
C VAL A 52 4.94 -4.30 3.08
N PRO A 53 6.19 -4.59 2.64
CA PRO A 53 6.58 -4.46 1.24
C PRO A 53 5.73 -5.26 0.24
N PRO A 54 5.28 -6.50 0.52
CA PRO A 54 4.51 -7.30 -0.43
C PRO A 54 3.11 -6.74 -0.77
N VAL A 55 2.54 -5.88 0.08
CA VAL A 55 1.16 -5.41 -0.06
C VAL A 55 0.94 -4.59 -1.35
N ALA A 56 1.84 -3.66 -1.65
CA ALA A 56 1.71 -2.81 -2.84
C ALA A 56 1.78 -3.59 -4.18
N PRO A 57 2.79 -4.45 -4.44
CA PRO A 57 2.83 -5.24 -5.66
C PRO A 57 1.72 -6.29 -5.74
N ALA A 58 1.26 -6.87 -4.63
CA ALA A 58 0.11 -7.78 -4.64
C ALA A 58 -1.16 -7.10 -5.17
N ILE A 59 -1.45 -5.89 -4.71
CA ILE A 59 -2.59 -5.09 -5.18
C ILE A 59 -2.38 -4.66 -6.65
N ALA A 60 -1.18 -4.20 -7.02
CA ALA A 60 -0.89 -3.81 -8.40
C ALA A 60 -1.04 -4.99 -9.38
N ASN A 61 -0.65 -6.19 -8.97
CA ASN A 61 -0.86 -7.42 -9.75
C ASN A 61 -2.34 -7.78 -9.86
N ALA A 62 -3.13 -7.60 -8.80
CA ALA A 62 -4.58 -7.79 -8.87
C ALA A 62 -5.24 -6.81 -9.86
N VAL A 63 -4.83 -5.54 -9.88
CA VAL A 63 -5.29 -4.56 -10.87
C VAL A 63 -4.91 -4.99 -12.29
N PHE A 64 -3.68 -5.45 -12.51
CA PHE A 64 -3.27 -5.96 -13.82
C PHE A 64 -4.09 -7.19 -14.24
N ALA A 65 -4.34 -8.13 -13.32
CA ALA A 65 -5.15 -9.31 -13.62
C ALA A 65 -6.59 -8.94 -14.03
N LEU A 66 -7.17 -7.88 -13.44
CA LEU A 66 -8.52 -7.41 -13.76
C LEU A 66 -8.59 -6.56 -15.04
N THR A 67 -7.53 -5.83 -15.38
CA THR A 67 -7.59 -4.76 -16.41
C THR A 67 -6.62 -4.94 -17.58
N GLY A 68 -5.64 -5.84 -17.47
CA GLY A 68 -4.52 -5.96 -18.41
C GLY A 68 -3.50 -4.83 -18.35
N ARG A 69 -3.69 -3.81 -17.50
CA ARG A 69 -2.85 -2.61 -17.46
C ARG A 69 -1.82 -2.67 -16.34
N ARG A 70 -0.53 -2.48 -16.68
CA ARG A 70 0.57 -2.45 -15.70
C ARG A 70 0.76 -1.02 -15.18
N ILE A 71 0.51 -0.82 -13.88
CA ILE A 71 0.79 0.43 -13.19
C ILE A 71 2.13 0.29 -12.45
N ARG A 72 3.01 1.29 -12.59
CA ARG A 72 4.35 1.31 -11.96
C ARG A 72 4.58 2.53 -11.07
N GLU A 73 3.53 3.32 -10.86
CA GLU A 73 3.55 4.53 -10.05
C GLU A 73 2.66 4.33 -8.81
N LEU A 74 3.10 4.87 -7.68
CA LEU A 74 2.36 4.89 -6.43
C LEU A 74 2.12 6.33 -5.97
N PRO A 75 1.02 6.59 -5.25
CA PRO A 75 -0.04 5.64 -4.89
C PRO A 75 -0.93 5.26 -6.09
N LEU A 76 -1.58 4.09 -6.03
CA LEU A 76 -2.55 3.60 -7.04
C LEU A 76 -3.84 4.42 -7.00
N THR A 77 -3.79 5.67 -7.46
CA THR A 77 -4.94 6.58 -7.46
C THR A 77 -6.03 6.13 -8.44
N PRO A 78 -7.30 6.55 -8.26
CA PRO A 78 -8.39 6.27 -9.21
C PRO A 78 -8.02 6.57 -10.68
N ARG A 79 -7.27 7.66 -10.92
CA ARG A 79 -6.78 8.01 -12.26
C ARG A 79 -5.88 6.94 -12.89
N LEU A 80 -5.09 6.24 -12.07
CA LEU A 80 -4.17 5.21 -12.56
C LEU A 80 -4.86 3.86 -12.76
N VAL A 81 -6.00 3.60 -12.10
CA VAL A 81 -6.72 2.32 -12.14
C VAL A 81 -8.00 2.34 -12.99
N ALA A 82 -8.50 3.51 -13.40
CA ALA A 82 -9.70 3.70 -14.23
C ALA A 82 -9.50 3.33 -15.71
#